data_AF-A0A9W7PZV3-F1
#
_entry.id   AF-A0A9W7PZV3-F1
#
_cell.length_a   1.000
_cell.length_b   1.000
_cell.length_c   1.000
_cell.angle_alpha   90.00
_cell.angle_beta   90.00
_cell.angle_gamma   90.00
#
_symmetry.space_group_name_H-M   'P 1'
#
loop_
_entity.id
_entity.type
_entity.pdbx_description
1 polymer ?
#
loop_
_entity_poly.entity_id
_entity_poly.type
_entity_poly.pdbx_seq_one_letter_code
_entity_poly.pdbx_strand_id
1 'polypeptide(L)'
;MQFSNGLVKIKKAVVDVENDFKCLCIRQTLNGKDIKLNGVPQTIILPMRDIRSLEVKKGDVIDLSFQRNQLQSTKKICIKYPINKDTNKNQESKKYKKSKIKLNSNNIDKVFKGLTLVMVGMEPEESELREAVEKRGGKLICISGKQGKSRRKTVRSRLSEGDIVVFTKSYVSHAATNLAVLVCKELNIPFDSVDGFGKSNFLRTAEKLIHNLK
;
A
#
# COMPACT_ATOMS: atom_id res chain seq x y z
N MET A 1 2.09 -29.12 11.52
CA MET A 1 1.59 -28.08 12.45
C MET A 1 0.50 -27.28 11.74
N GLN A 2 -0.77 -27.50 12.10
CA GLN A 2 -1.88 -26.71 11.60
C GLN A 2 -1.86 -25.36 12.33
N PHE A 3 -1.50 -24.28 11.64
CA PHE A 3 -1.66 -22.94 12.20
C PHE A 3 -3.15 -22.61 12.20
N SER A 4 -3.73 -22.48 13.38
CA SER A 4 -5.13 -22.11 13.56
C SER A 4 -5.47 -20.83 12.81
N ASN A 5 -6.48 -20.89 11.92
CA ASN A 5 -7.07 -19.75 11.22
C ASN A 5 -7.91 -18.91 12.18
N GLY A 6 -7.23 -18.30 13.17
CA GLY A 6 -7.86 -17.46 14.17
C GLY A 6 -8.13 -16.05 13.62
N LEU A 7 -9.38 -15.61 13.73
CA LEU A 7 -9.72 -14.19 13.55
C LEU A 7 -9.12 -13.40 14.72
N VAL A 8 -8.25 -12.44 14.41
CA VAL A 8 -7.70 -11.50 15.37
C VAL A 8 -8.59 -10.25 15.38
N LYS A 9 -8.91 -9.77 16.57
CA LYS A 9 -9.63 -8.50 16.79
C LYS A 9 -8.79 -7.61 17.69
N ILE A 10 -8.46 -6.43 17.20
CA ILE A 10 -7.84 -5.35 17.97
C ILE A 10 -8.95 -4.38 18.32
N LYS A 11 -9.13 -4.12 19.61
CA LYS A 11 -10.16 -3.21 20.11
C LYS A 11 -9.57 -1.86 20.49
N LYS A 12 -10.37 -0.80 20.27
CA LYS A 12 -10.07 0.58 20.70
C LYS A 12 -8.65 1.01 20.30
N ALA A 13 -8.26 0.78 19.05
CA ALA A 13 -7.00 1.24 18.50
C ALA A 13 -7.08 2.71 18.10
N VAL A 14 -6.03 3.47 18.38
CA VAL A 14 -5.94 4.89 18.00
C VAL A 14 -5.33 4.99 16.61
N VAL A 15 -6.02 5.69 15.73
CA VAL A 15 -5.57 5.94 14.36
C VAL A 15 -4.49 7.00 14.35
N ASP A 16 -3.38 6.69 13.69
CA ASP A 16 -2.23 7.56 13.52
C ASP A 16 -1.80 7.61 12.05
N VAL A 17 -0.76 8.38 11.73
CA VAL A 17 -0.18 8.50 10.39
C VAL A 17 1.18 7.85 10.34
N GLU A 18 1.38 6.92 9.41
CA GLU A 18 2.71 6.45 9.04
C GLU A 18 3.36 7.47 8.10
N ASN A 19 4.48 8.06 8.54
CA ASN A 19 5.10 9.22 7.87
C ASN A 19 5.78 8.83 6.57
N ASP A 20 6.41 7.65 6.51
CA ASP A 20 7.10 7.17 5.31
C ASP A 20 6.14 6.96 4.12
N PHE A 21 4.89 6.59 4.39
CA PHE A 21 3.90 6.26 3.36
C PHE A 21 2.68 7.20 3.34
N LYS A 22 2.67 8.23 4.20
CA LYS A 22 1.57 9.19 4.40
C LYS A 22 0.20 8.51 4.45
N CYS A 23 0.09 7.41 5.19
CA CYS A 23 -1.12 6.60 5.27
C CYS A 23 -1.59 6.41 6.72
N LEU A 24 -2.89 6.14 6.90
CA LEU A 24 -3.44 5.90 8.24
C LEU A 24 -3.11 4.49 8.72
N CYS A 25 -2.66 4.40 9.97
CA CYS A 25 -2.26 3.16 10.61
C CYS A 25 -2.74 3.11 12.07
N ILE A 26 -2.56 1.96 12.70
CA ILE A 26 -2.70 1.79 14.15
C ILE A 26 -1.40 1.19 14.69
N ARG A 27 -0.93 1.71 15.83
CA ARG A 27 0.26 1.24 16.55
C ARG A 27 -0.05 0.92 18.00
N GLN A 28 -1.00 1.64 18.58
CA GLN A 28 -1.36 1.54 19.99
C GLN A 28 -2.87 1.52 20.17
N THR A 29 -3.28 0.94 21.29
CA THR A 29 -4.65 1.04 21.82
C THR A 29 -4.83 2.36 22.56
N LEU A 30 -6.08 2.76 22.80
CA LEU A 30 -6.46 3.97 23.53
C LEU A 30 -5.81 4.06 24.92
N ASN A 31 -5.49 2.90 25.53
CA ASN A 31 -4.84 2.82 26.83
C ASN A 31 -3.31 2.95 26.74
N GLY A 32 -2.76 3.36 25.60
CA GLY A 32 -1.32 3.51 25.36
C GLY A 32 -0.55 2.18 25.20
N LYS A 33 -1.25 1.04 25.13
CA LYS A 33 -0.58 -0.26 24.93
C LYS A 33 -0.27 -0.50 23.45
N ASP A 34 0.97 -0.86 23.16
CA ASP A 34 1.41 -1.28 21.82
C ASP A 34 0.60 -2.47 21.31
N ILE A 35 0.23 -2.39 20.05
CA ILE A 35 -0.37 -3.49 19.30
C ILE A 35 0.76 -4.47 19.00
N LYS A 36 0.70 -5.66 19.62
CA LYS A 36 1.69 -6.72 19.45
C LYS A 36 1.06 -7.92 18.77
N LEU A 37 1.72 -8.46 17.74
CA LEU A 37 1.39 -9.75 17.15
C LEU A 37 2.52 -10.73 17.46
N ASN A 38 2.18 -11.85 18.10
CA ASN A 38 3.15 -12.84 18.58
C ASN A 38 4.26 -12.21 19.46
N GLY A 39 3.91 -11.23 20.30
CA GLY A 39 4.85 -10.53 21.18
C GLY A 39 5.65 -9.39 20.53
N VAL A 40 5.57 -9.22 19.21
CA VAL A 40 6.32 -8.18 18.48
C VAL A 40 5.42 -6.98 18.21
N PRO A 41 5.80 -5.74 18.55
CA PRO A 41 5.08 -4.52 18.19
C PRO A 41 4.85 -4.41 16.68
N GLN A 42 3.68 -3.94 16.27
CA GLN A 42 3.28 -3.83 14.87
C GLN A 42 2.67 -2.47 14.55
N THR A 43 3.02 -1.93 13.39
CA THR A 43 2.28 -0.86 12.71
C THR A 43 1.36 -1.48 11.68
N ILE A 44 0.04 -1.37 11.87
CA ILE A 44 -0.95 -1.95 10.97
C ILE A 44 -1.60 -0.84 10.14
N ILE A 45 -1.32 -0.83 8.83
CA ILE A 45 -1.93 0.12 7.88
C ILE A 45 -3.40 -0.24 7.65
N LEU A 46 -4.27 0.76 7.72
CA LEU A 46 -5.70 0.62 7.58
C LEU A 46 -6.13 0.49 6.11
N PRO A 47 -7.17 -0.30 5.82
CA PRO A 47 -7.65 -0.48 4.46
C PRO A 47 -8.32 0.80 3.95
N MET A 48 -7.82 1.34 2.83
CA MET A 48 -8.31 2.58 2.22
C MET A 48 -9.83 2.57 1.93
N ARG A 49 -10.36 1.39 1.59
CA ARG A 49 -11.81 1.20 1.38
C ARG A 49 -12.60 1.63 2.62
N ASP A 50 -12.19 1.15 3.79
CA ASP A 50 -12.88 1.42 5.04
C ASP A 50 -12.58 2.85 5.54
N ILE A 51 -11.37 3.36 5.31
CA ILE A 51 -11.02 4.76 5.59
C ILE A 51 -11.99 5.69 4.86
N ARG A 52 -12.22 5.46 3.56
CA ARG A 52 -13.10 6.29 2.74
C ARG A 52 -14.57 6.14 3.14
N SER A 53 -15.04 4.92 3.39
CA SER A 53 -16.44 4.69 3.73
C SER A 53 -16.82 5.16 5.14
N LEU A 54 -15.88 5.11 6.09
CA LEU A 54 -16.10 5.49 7.49
C LEU A 54 -15.48 6.86 7.84
N GLU A 55 -14.96 7.55 6.83
CA GLU A 55 -14.27 8.85 6.93
C GLU A 55 -13.25 8.87 8.09
N VAL A 56 -12.43 7.82 8.17
CA VAL A 56 -11.46 7.64 9.26
C VAL A 56 -10.36 8.70 9.14
N LYS A 57 -10.02 9.33 10.26
CA LYS A 57 -8.99 10.36 10.36
C LYS A 57 -8.01 10.04 11.49
N LYS A 58 -6.85 10.71 11.47
CA LYS A 58 -5.91 10.68 12.60
C LYS A 58 -6.64 11.08 13.89
N GLY A 59 -6.39 10.33 14.96
CA GLY A 59 -7.01 10.52 16.27
C GLY A 59 -8.32 9.75 16.48
N ASP A 60 -8.92 9.20 15.43
CA ASP A 60 -10.11 8.34 15.57
C ASP A 60 -9.77 7.08 16.38
N VAL A 61 -10.77 6.52 17.07
CA VAL A 61 -10.66 5.24 17.77
C VAL A 61 -11.47 4.21 17.00
N ILE A 62 -10.87 3.05 16.72
CA ILE A 62 -11.49 1.99 15.91
C ILE A 62 -11.29 0.59 16.50
N ASP A 63 -12.16 -0.34 16.12
CA ASP A 63 -11.88 -1.77 16.20
C ASP A 63 -11.46 -2.28 14.81
N LEU A 64 -10.38 -3.06 14.75
CA LEU A 64 -9.88 -3.68 13.52
C LEU A 64 -9.90 -5.20 13.66
N SER A 65 -10.33 -5.91 12.62
CA SER A 65 -10.21 -7.37 12.55
C SER A 65 -9.45 -7.83 11.31
N PHE A 66 -8.79 -8.98 11.42
CA PHE A 66 -8.10 -9.65 10.31
C PHE A 66 -7.84 -11.12 10.66
N GLN A 67 -7.64 -11.96 9.67
CA GLN A 67 -7.18 -13.34 9.84
C GLN A 67 -5.69 -13.34 10.20
N ARG A 68 -5.30 -14.07 11.26
CA ARG A 68 -3.93 -14.05 11.81
C ARG A 68 -2.83 -14.29 10.75
N ASN A 69 -3.11 -15.16 9.79
CA ASN A 69 -2.17 -15.54 8.72
C ASN A 69 -2.32 -14.71 7.44
N GLN A 70 -3.30 -13.81 7.39
CA GLN A 70 -3.62 -12.99 6.21
C GLN A 70 -3.84 -11.52 6.60
N LEU A 71 -2.99 -11.00 7.49
CA LEU A 71 -3.04 -9.62 7.96
C LEU A 71 -3.13 -8.62 6.81
N GLN A 72 -2.49 -8.85 5.66
CA GLN A 72 -2.53 -7.86 4.58
C GLN A 72 -3.83 -7.84 3.78
N SER A 73 -4.48 -8.99 3.58
CA SER A 73 -5.63 -9.11 2.68
C SER A 73 -7.00 -9.13 3.38
N THR A 74 -7.05 -9.28 4.71
CA THR A 74 -8.31 -9.51 5.45
C THR A 74 -8.66 -8.43 6.47
N LYS A 75 -7.91 -7.31 6.48
CA LYS A 75 -8.17 -6.18 7.37
C LYS A 75 -9.54 -5.59 7.09
N LYS A 76 -10.31 -5.42 8.17
CA LYS A 76 -11.60 -4.74 8.15
C LYS A 76 -11.77 -3.91 9.41
N ILE A 77 -12.10 -2.64 9.25
CA ILE A 77 -12.54 -1.77 10.34
C ILE A 77 -13.96 -2.20 10.71
N CYS A 78 -14.13 -2.72 11.92
CA CYS A 78 -15.41 -3.22 12.41
C CYS A 78 -16.26 -2.12 13.01
N ILE A 79 -15.62 -1.24 13.78
CA ILE A 79 -16.28 -0.17 14.54
C ILE A 79 -15.39 1.06 14.45
N LYS A 80 -16.00 2.22 14.22
CA LYS A 80 -15.41 3.53 14.51
C LYS A 80 -16.19 4.12 15.67
N TYR A 81 -15.51 4.43 16.77
CA TYR A 81 -16.18 4.98 17.94
C TYR A 81 -16.44 6.46 17.72
N PRO A 82 -17.67 6.94 18.01
CA PRO A 82 -17.91 8.37 18.04
C PRO A 82 -17.07 8.98 19.17
N ILE A 83 -16.18 9.89 18.82
CA ILE A 83 -15.55 10.77 19.80
C ILE A 83 -16.60 11.85 20.05
N ASN A 84 -17.14 11.95 21.27
CA ASN A 84 -18.14 12.97 21.61
C ASN A 84 -17.59 14.36 21.27
N LYS A 85 -18.02 14.86 20.12
CA LYS A 85 -18.14 16.25 19.79
C LYS A 85 -19.57 16.39 19.33
N ASP A 86 -20.40 17.01 20.16
CA ASP A 86 -21.73 17.44 19.77
C ASP A 86 -21.65 18.17 18.42
N THR A 87 -22.26 17.60 17.38
CA THR A 87 -23.39 18.19 16.64
C THR A 87 -23.69 17.39 15.37
N ASN A 88 -24.94 16.96 15.28
CA ASN A 88 -25.76 16.75 14.09
C ASN A 88 -25.09 16.81 12.71
N LYS A 89 -25.24 15.72 11.95
CA LYS A 89 -25.77 15.76 10.57
C LYS A 89 -26.20 14.36 10.12
N ASN A 90 -27.50 14.14 10.12
CA ASN A 90 -28.12 13.29 9.11
C ASN A 90 -27.70 13.81 7.74
N GLN A 91 -27.07 12.98 6.90
CA GLN A 91 -27.06 13.22 5.46
C GLN A 91 -27.29 11.94 4.68
N GLU A 92 -28.32 12.05 3.86
CA GLU A 92 -28.87 11.07 2.94
C GLU A 92 -27.85 10.61 1.90
N SER A 93 -28.02 9.35 1.50
CA SER A 93 -27.25 8.64 0.48
C SER A 93 -27.35 9.33 -0.90
N LYS A 94 -26.36 10.15 -1.27
CA LYS A 94 -26.21 10.60 -2.67
C LYS A 94 -25.64 9.45 -3.52
N LYS A 95 -26.47 8.90 -4.40
CA LYS A 95 -26.06 7.98 -5.48
C LYS A 95 -25.02 8.65 -6.38
N TYR A 96 -23.78 8.15 -6.37
CA TYR A 96 -22.73 8.60 -7.29
C TYR A 96 -22.99 8.10 -8.72
N LYS A 97 -23.19 9.03 -9.67
CA LYS A 97 -23.13 8.74 -11.11
C LYS A 97 -21.66 8.53 -11.52
N LYS A 98 -21.34 7.37 -12.11
CA LYS A 98 -20.05 7.10 -12.77
C LYS A 98 -19.93 7.95 -14.03
N SER A 99 -19.08 8.97 -14.03
CA SER A 99 -18.62 9.61 -15.27
C SER A 99 -17.54 8.73 -15.90
N LYS A 100 -17.84 8.14 -17.06
CA LYS A 100 -16.84 7.50 -17.93
C LYS A 100 -15.97 8.60 -18.53
N ILE A 101 -14.76 8.79 -18.00
CA ILE A 101 -13.72 9.55 -18.70
C ILE A 101 -13.22 8.64 -19.83
N LYS A 102 -13.55 8.99 -21.07
CA LYS A 102 -12.93 8.41 -22.26
C LYS A 102 -11.49 8.94 -22.33
N LEU A 103 -10.50 8.08 -22.09
CA LEU A 103 -9.11 8.38 -22.42
C LEU A 103 -8.95 8.28 -23.93
N ASN A 104 -8.61 9.40 -24.57
CA ASN A 104 -8.16 9.43 -25.95
C ASN A 104 -6.89 8.58 -26.09
N SER A 105 -7.01 7.43 -26.74
CA SER A 105 -5.91 6.72 -27.37
C SER A 105 -5.52 7.49 -28.62
N ASN A 106 -4.28 8.00 -28.73
CA ASN A 106 -3.52 8.10 -30.00
C ASN A 106 -2.17 8.85 -29.91
N ASN A 107 -1.61 9.13 -28.73
CA ASN A 107 -0.17 9.40 -28.61
C ASN A 107 0.30 8.82 -27.27
N ILE A 108 0.92 7.63 -27.31
CA ILE A 108 1.59 7.11 -26.12
C ILE A 108 2.95 7.80 -26.09
N ASP A 109 3.03 8.91 -25.36
CA ASP A 109 4.29 9.56 -25.06
C ASP A 109 5.28 8.53 -24.50
N LYS A 110 6.52 8.54 -24.97
CA LYS A 110 7.58 7.66 -24.47
C LYS A 110 8.10 8.14 -23.11
N VAL A 111 7.19 8.31 -22.15
CA VAL A 111 7.45 8.88 -20.82
C VAL A 111 8.49 8.08 -20.04
N PHE A 112 8.62 6.78 -20.34
CA PHE A 112 9.57 5.88 -19.67
C PHE A 112 10.80 5.55 -20.51
N LYS A 113 11.05 6.29 -21.61
CA LYS A 113 12.16 5.97 -22.53
C LYS A 113 13.48 5.83 -21.79
N GLY A 114 14.06 4.62 -21.83
CA GLY A 114 15.35 4.32 -21.23
C GLY A 114 15.34 4.11 -19.72
N LEU A 115 14.17 4.16 -19.06
CA LEU A 115 14.03 3.93 -17.63
C LEU A 115 13.66 2.48 -17.33
N THR A 116 14.30 1.94 -16.29
CA THR A 116 13.97 0.66 -15.70
C THR A 116 13.13 0.87 -14.45
N LEU A 117 11.87 0.44 -14.53
CA LEU A 117 10.91 0.48 -13.44
C LEU A 117 10.97 -0.84 -12.68
N VAL A 118 11.10 -0.77 -11.36
CA VAL A 118 11.02 -1.95 -10.49
C VAL A 118 9.68 -1.96 -9.78
N MET A 119 8.99 -3.09 -9.86
CA MET A 119 7.73 -3.35 -9.20
C MET A 119 7.91 -4.41 -8.12
N VAL A 120 7.43 -4.13 -6.91
CA VAL A 120 7.47 -5.09 -5.79
C VAL A 120 6.04 -5.49 -5.39
N GLY A 121 5.70 -6.76 -5.64
CA GLY A 121 4.33 -7.29 -5.60
C GLY A 121 3.57 -7.11 -6.94
N MET A 122 2.28 -7.48 -6.96
CA MET A 122 1.43 -7.58 -8.18
C MET A 122 1.87 -8.60 -9.23
N GLU A 123 2.40 -9.74 -8.79
CA GLU A 123 2.71 -10.87 -9.67
C GLU A 123 1.54 -11.25 -10.60
N PRO A 124 0.26 -11.21 -10.17
CA PRO A 124 -0.87 -11.50 -11.08
C PRO A 124 -1.06 -10.50 -12.24
N GLU A 125 -0.57 -9.26 -12.13
CA GLU A 125 -0.72 -8.23 -13.17
C GLU A 125 0.57 -7.98 -13.97
N GLU A 126 1.63 -8.77 -13.73
CA GLU A 126 2.95 -8.56 -14.32
C GLU A 126 2.92 -8.44 -15.85
N SER A 127 2.18 -9.32 -16.53
CA SER A 127 2.11 -9.33 -18.00
C SER A 127 1.54 -8.02 -18.55
N GLU A 128 0.41 -7.56 -18.00
CA GLU A 128 -0.24 -6.33 -18.45
C GLU A 128 0.57 -5.07 -18.10
N LEU A 129 1.25 -5.09 -16.95
CA LEU A 129 2.12 -4.00 -16.53
C LEU A 129 3.35 -3.91 -17.43
N ARG A 130 3.98 -5.04 -17.73
CA ARG A 130 5.15 -5.11 -18.61
C ARG A 130 4.81 -4.54 -19.97
N GLU A 131 3.71 -5.01 -20.58
CA GLU A 131 3.24 -4.51 -21.87
C GLU A 131 3.02 -2.98 -21.85
N ALA A 132 2.42 -2.45 -20.78
CA ALA A 132 2.13 -1.02 -20.70
C ALA A 132 3.37 -0.15 -20.43
N VAL A 133 4.37 -0.68 -19.72
CA VAL A 133 5.65 0.01 -19.49
C VAL A 133 6.50 -0.01 -20.76
N GLU A 134 6.59 -1.15 -21.43
CA GLU A 134 7.35 -1.31 -22.68
C GLU A 134 6.75 -0.49 -23.82
N LYS A 135 5.41 -0.41 -23.93
CA LYS A 135 4.72 0.50 -24.86
C LYS A 135 5.08 1.98 -24.66
N ARG A 136 5.51 2.36 -23.45
CA ARG A 136 5.98 3.73 -23.10
C ARG A 136 7.51 3.86 -23.15
N GLY A 137 8.21 2.85 -23.65
CA GLY A 137 9.66 2.86 -23.86
C GLY A 137 10.51 2.50 -22.63
N GLY A 138 9.90 2.00 -21.56
CA GLY A 138 10.61 1.58 -20.35
C GLY A 138 10.79 0.07 -20.25
N LYS A 139 11.51 -0.37 -19.21
CA LYS A 139 11.68 -1.79 -18.85
C LYS A 139 11.02 -2.06 -17.50
N LEU A 140 10.41 -3.22 -17.31
CA LEU A 140 9.80 -3.61 -16.03
C LEU A 140 10.51 -4.81 -15.38
N ILE A 141 10.99 -4.63 -14.16
CA ILE A 141 11.50 -5.69 -13.27
C ILE A 141 10.47 -5.97 -12.18
N CYS A 142 9.97 -7.20 -12.09
CA CYS A 142 9.06 -7.62 -11.02
C CYS A 142 9.80 -8.40 -9.93
N ILE A 143 9.56 -8.04 -8.67
CA ILE A 143 10.04 -8.72 -7.47
C ILE A 143 8.83 -9.21 -6.69
N SER A 144 8.79 -10.51 -6.38
CA SER A 144 7.68 -11.09 -5.62
C SER A 144 7.64 -10.58 -4.18
N GLY A 145 6.44 -10.25 -3.68
CA GLY A 145 6.19 -9.78 -2.32
C GLY A 145 6.08 -10.88 -1.26
N LYS A 146 6.01 -12.15 -1.68
CA LYS A 146 5.67 -13.32 -0.84
C LYS A 146 6.85 -14.18 -0.38
N GLN A 147 8.10 -13.80 -0.63
CA GLN A 147 9.24 -14.72 -0.46
C GLN A 147 10.07 -14.44 0.82
N GLY A 148 10.44 -15.51 1.52
CA GLY A 148 11.02 -15.51 2.88
C GLY A 148 12.50 -15.07 3.03
N LYS A 149 13.06 -15.33 4.23
CA LYS A 149 14.27 -14.74 4.84
C LYS A 149 15.60 -14.77 4.02
N SER A 150 15.71 -15.50 2.92
CA SER A 150 17.00 -15.77 2.24
C SER A 150 17.48 -14.76 1.17
N ARG A 151 17.00 -13.50 1.12
CA ARG A 151 17.26 -12.66 -0.07
C ARG A 151 17.54 -11.16 0.12
N ARG A 152 18.11 -10.70 1.25
CA ARG A 152 18.58 -9.29 1.32
C ARG A 152 19.47 -8.89 0.13
N LYS A 153 20.42 -9.75 -0.25
CA LYS A 153 21.31 -9.52 -1.40
C LYS A 153 20.57 -9.50 -2.75
N THR A 154 19.60 -10.38 -2.96
CA THR A 154 18.85 -10.45 -4.24
C THR A 154 17.85 -9.31 -4.39
N VAL A 155 17.18 -8.89 -3.31
CA VAL A 155 16.30 -7.71 -3.34
C VAL A 155 17.14 -6.46 -3.60
N ARG A 156 18.30 -6.32 -2.94
CA ARG A 156 19.21 -5.20 -3.17
C ARG A 156 19.70 -5.13 -4.62
N SER A 157 20.19 -6.25 -5.16
CA SER A 157 20.66 -6.33 -6.54
C SER A 157 19.56 -5.96 -7.55
N ARG A 158 18.34 -6.46 -7.34
CA ARG A 158 17.21 -6.17 -8.25
C ARG A 158 16.70 -4.74 -8.13
N LEU A 159 16.73 -4.16 -6.93
CA LEU A 159 16.37 -2.75 -6.74
C LEU A 159 17.41 -1.83 -7.36
N SER A 160 18.71 -2.14 -7.25
CA SER A 160 19.78 -1.34 -7.87
C SER A 160 19.77 -1.33 -9.40
N GLU A 161 19.05 -2.26 -10.04
CA GLU A 161 18.83 -2.23 -11.49
C GLU A 161 17.73 -1.23 -11.91
N GLY A 162 16.99 -0.66 -10.94
CA GLY A 162 15.87 0.24 -11.19
C GLY A 162 16.23 1.71 -11.06
N ASP A 163 15.70 2.51 -11.97
CA ASP A 163 15.71 3.97 -11.88
C ASP A 163 14.60 4.50 -10.97
N ILE A 164 13.48 3.77 -10.88
CA ILE A 164 12.39 4.06 -9.94
C ILE A 164 11.76 2.77 -9.42
N VAL A 165 11.23 2.82 -8.19
CA VAL A 165 10.60 1.66 -7.54
C VAL A 165 9.17 1.97 -7.13
N VAL A 166 8.23 1.09 -7.47
CA VAL A 166 6.84 1.17 -7.00
C VAL A 166 6.49 -0.07 -6.20
N PHE A 167 5.95 0.12 -5.00
CA PHE A 167 5.54 -0.96 -4.09
C PHE A 167 4.03 -1.16 -4.09
N THR A 168 3.55 -2.38 -3.84
CA THR A 168 2.17 -2.57 -3.36
C THR A 168 2.07 -2.65 -1.86
N LYS A 169 1.17 -1.86 -1.28
CA LYS A 169 0.86 -1.95 0.16
C LYS A 169 0.09 -3.23 0.53
N SER A 170 -0.55 -3.88 -0.45
CA SER A 170 -1.49 -4.99 -0.23
C SER A 170 -0.87 -6.39 -0.23
N TYR A 171 0.36 -6.57 -0.74
CA TYR A 171 0.91 -7.91 -1.02
C TYR A 171 2.34 -8.16 -0.53
N VAL A 172 2.98 -7.17 0.09
CA VAL A 172 4.35 -7.29 0.58
C VAL A 172 4.33 -7.38 2.12
N SER A 173 5.04 -8.37 2.69
CA SER A 173 5.20 -8.45 4.14
C SER A 173 5.93 -7.19 4.67
N HIS A 174 5.58 -6.71 5.87
CA HIS A 174 6.21 -5.51 6.46
C HIS A 174 7.75 -5.57 6.47
N ALA A 175 8.31 -6.77 6.68
CA ALA A 175 9.75 -6.98 6.64
C ALA A 175 10.35 -6.79 5.24
N ALA A 176 9.66 -7.24 4.18
CA ALA A 176 10.12 -7.07 2.80
C ALA A 176 9.93 -5.63 2.31
N THR A 177 8.84 -4.96 2.69
CA THR A 177 8.62 -3.54 2.37
C THR A 177 9.65 -2.65 3.06
N ASN A 178 9.88 -2.83 4.36
CA ASN A 178 10.85 -2.03 5.11
C ASN A 178 12.27 -2.24 4.60
N LEU A 179 12.63 -3.48 4.25
CA LEU A 179 13.91 -3.78 3.63
C LEU A 179 14.05 -3.07 2.28
N ALA A 180 13.03 -3.12 1.44
CA ALA A 180 13.09 -2.49 0.12
C ALA A 180 13.15 -0.97 0.21
N VAL A 181 12.38 -0.34 1.12
CA VAL A 181 12.48 1.10 1.41
C VAL A 181 13.86 1.48 1.92
N LEU A 182 14.41 0.70 2.85
CA LEU A 182 15.74 0.95 3.39
C LEU A 182 16.79 0.89 2.28
N VAL A 183 16.73 -0.11 1.40
CA VAL A 183 17.61 -0.21 0.23
C VAL A 183 17.42 0.96 -0.73
N CYS A 184 16.18 1.38 -1.02
CA CYS A 184 15.94 2.51 -1.92
C CYS A 184 16.48 3.81 -1.34
N LYS A 185 16.31 4.04 -0.03
CA LYS A 185 16.91 5.18 0.68
C LYS A 185 18.44 5.12 0.64
N GLU A 186 19.05 3.96 0.89
CA GLU A 186 20.52 3.79 0.83
C GLU A 186 21.08 4.04 -0.58
N LEU A 187 20.35 3.63 -1.62
CA LEU A 187 20.78 3.76 -3.01
C LEU A 187 20.30 5.06 -3.68
N ASN A 188 19.62 5.94 -2.94
CA ASN A 188 18.95 7.14 -3.45
C ASN A 188 18.02 6.88 -4.64
N ILE A 189 17.35 5.71 -4.65
CA ILE A 189 16.42 5.35 -5.71
C ILE A 189 15.04 5.93 -5.36
N PRO A 190 14.44 6.74 -6.23
CA PRO A 190 13.11 7.29 -6.04
C PRO A 190 12.05 6.19 -5.95
N PHE A 191 11.18 6.30 -4.95
CA PHE A 191 10.16 5.28 -4.72
C PHE A 191 8.84 5.83 -4.21
N ASP A 192 7.75 5.12 -4.50
CA ASP A 192 6.43 5.36 -3.93
C ASP A 192 5.64 4.05 -3.89
N SER A 193 4.43 4.07 -3.34
CA SER A 193 3.62 2.90 -3.10
C SER A 193 2.20 3.10 -3.60
N VAL A 194 1.61 2.03 -4.15
CA VAL A 194 0.23 1.98 -4.62
C VAL A 194 -0.61 1.09 -3.72
N ASP A 195 -1.84 1.53 -3.49
CA ASP A 195 -2.86 0.81 -2.74
C ASP A 195 -3.72 -0.02 -3.71
N GLY A 196 -3.54 -1.34 -3.69
CA GLY A 196 -4.32 -2.28 -4.50
C GLY A 196 -3.71 -2.66 -5.85
N PHE A 197 -4.51 -3.41 -6.62
CA PHE A 197 -4.21 -3.93 -7.94
C PHE A 197 -4.67 -2.93 -8.99
N GLY A 198 -3.84 -2.65 -10.00
CA GLY A 198 -4.24 -1.76 -11.09
C GLY A 198 -3.07 -1.08 -11.81
N LYS A 199 -2.85 -1.54 -13.03
CA LYS A 199 -2.04 -0.91 -14.09
C LYS A 199 -2.07 0.63 -14.09
N SER A 200 -3.25 1.25 -14.09
CA SER A 200 -3.38 2.71 -14.16
C SER A 200 -2.83 3.44 -12.92
N ASN A 201 -2.94 2.83 -11.73
CA ASN A 201 -2.37 3.42 -10.51
C ASN A 201 -0.85 3.30 -10.50
N PHE A 202 -0.32 2.14 -10.91
CA PHE A 202 1.12 1.94 -11.06
C PHE A 202 1.73 2.97 -12.02
N LEU A 203 1.18 3.08 -13.23
CA LEU A 203 1.68 3.98 -14.27
C LEU A 203 1.65 5.44 -13.80
N ARG A 204 0.54 5.89 -13.22
CA ARG A 204 0.41 7.26 -12.71
C ARG A 204 1.43 7.57 -11.59
N THR A 205 1.69 6.61 -10.72
CA THR A 205 2.68 6.77 -9.65
C THR A 205 4.11 6.82 -10.21
N ALA A 206 4.43 5.96 -11.17
CA ALA A 206 5.71 5.98 -11.85
C ALA A 206 5.96 7.31 -12.59
N GLU A 207 4.97 7.80 -13.34
CA GLU A 207 5.03 9.10 -14.04
C GLU A 207 5.25 10.25 -13.05
N LYS A 208 4.54 10.25 -11.92
CA LYS A 208 4.70 11.27 -10.86
C LYS A 208 6.11 11.26 -10.28
N LEU A 209 6.70 10.08 -10.05
CA LEU A 209 8.07 9.97 -9.56
C LEU A 209 9.06 10.57 -10.56
N ILE A 210 8.92 10.27 -11.85
CA ILE A 210 9.78 10.81 -12.91
C ILE A 210 9.68 12.33 -13.01
N HIS A 211 8.47 12.88 -12.92
CA HIS A 211 8.25 14.32 -12.94
C HIS A 211 8.92 15.05 -11.77
N ASN A 212 9.06 14.41 -10.61
CA ASN A 212 9.70 15.00 -9.44
C ASN A 212 11.25 14.89 -9.47
N LEU A 213 11.81 14.20 -10.46
CA LEU A 213 13.27 14.04 -10.64
C LEU A 213 13.87 15.02 -11.64
N LYS A 214 13.03 15.71 -12.41
CA LYS A 214 13.41 16.80 -13.30
C LYS A 214 13.32 18.13 -12.57
#